data_AF-A0A0D6B197-F1
#
_entry.id   AF-A0A0D6B197-F1
#
_cell.length_a   1.000
_cell.length_b   1.000
_cell.length_c   1.000
_cell.angle_alpha   90.00
_cell.angle_beta   90.00
_cell.angle_gamma   90.00
#
_symmetry.space_group_name_H-M   'P 1'
#
loop_
_entity.id
_entity.type
_entity.pdbx_description
1 polymer ?
#
loop_
_entity_poly.entity_id
_entity_poly.type
_entity_poly.pdbx_seq_one_letter_code
_entity_poly.pdbx_strand_id
1 'polypeptide(L)'
;MDHTAGRCPFAAQRETHSGFHPLHLRRSILNREVLRPVLRQLGLETMPHDPHVTLAHSTSPVDWGLKVFEPDPHRIAITPQKPRFERGAAGGVDLVFGAPELEARWQALRDAGAVWDLPPFVPRVAFGPAPAELPSICFFTGPVLFGPEWRATPDCVKADAPQSSAKA
;
A
#
# COMPACT_ATOMS: atom_id res chain seq x y z
N MET A 1 25.66 -27.52 -4.85
CA MET A 1 24.37 -27.41 -4.14
C MET A 1 24.27 -25.95 -3.74
N ASP A 2 23.72 -25.12 -4.62
CA ASP A 2 23.57 -23.69 -4.34
C ASP A 2 22.41 -23.49 -3.38
N HIS A 3 22.74 -23.11 -2.16
CA HIS A 3 21.76 -22.57 -1.22
C HIS A 3 21.39 -21.18 -1.70
N THR A 4 20.34 -21.09 -2.52
CA THR A 4 19.62 -19.84 -2.75
C THR A 4 19.07 -19.38 -1.41
N ALA A 5 19.85 -18.57 -0.70
CA ALA A 5 19.42 -17.91 0.51
C ALA A 5 18.21 -17.05 0.13
N GLY A 6 17.02 -17.47 0.58
CA GLY A 6 15.81 -16.69 0.44
C GLY A 6 16.07 -15.31 1.04
N ARG A 7 16.14 -14.30 0.17
CA ARG A 7 16.37 -12.92 0.56
C ARG A 7 15.15 -12.52 1.39
N CYS A 8 15.30 -12.48 2.71
CA CYS A 8 14.24 -12.01 3.58
C CYS A 8 13.84 -10.60 3.13
N PRO A 9 12.56 -10.32 2.84
CA PRO A 9 12.12 -8.96 2.47
C PRO A 9 12.38 -7.94 3.58
N PHE A 10 12.58 -8.41 4.83
CA PHE A 10 13.02 -7.61 5.98
C PHE A 10 14.53 -7.36 6.03
N ALA A 11 15.37 -8.19 5.40
CA ALA A 11 16.83 -8.04 5.44
C ALA A 11 17.32 -6.88 4.58
N ALA A 12 16.65 -6.60 3.46
CA ALA A 12 16.94 -5.45 2.60
C ALA A 12 16.70 -4.09 3.29
N GLN A 13 15.93 -4.05 4.39
CA GLN A 13 15.68 -2.81 5.15
C GLN A 13 16.90 -2.35 5.97
N ARG A 14 17.84 -3.24 6.30
CA ARG A 14 18.96 -2.94 7.20
C ARG A 14 20.17 -2.29 6.51
N GLU A 15 20.23 -2.30 5.18
CA GLU A 15 21.41 -1.78 4.46
C GLU A 15 21.26 -0.31 4.07
N THR A 16 20.03 0.22 3.98
CA THR A 16 19.74 1.61 3.60
C THR A 16 19.14 2.38 4.79
N HIS A 17 19.98 2.71 5.78
CA HIS A 17 19.56 3.57 6.89
C HIS A 17 19.72 5.07 6.60
N SER A 18 20.52 5.46 5.59
CA SER A 18 20.83 6.86 5.28
C SER A 18 21.14 7.07 3.79
N GLY A 19 21.07 8.33 3.34
CA GLY A 19 21.41 8.74 1.97
C GLY A 19 20.20 8.93 1.06
N PHE A 20 20.46 9.36 -0.17
CA PHE A 20 19.42 9.66 -1.15
C PHE A 20 18.98 8.41 -1.90
N HIS A 21 17.75 7.95 -1.64
CA HIS A 21 17.20 6.76 -2.29
C HIS A 21 15.76 6.99 -2.74
N PRO A 22 15.32 6.36 -3.85
CA PRO A 22 13.90 6.29 -4.20
C PRO A 22 13.06 5.73 -3.05
N LEU A 23 11.82 6.17 -2.92
CA LEU A 23 10.96 5.86 -1.77
C LEU A 23 9.71 5.09 -2.19
N HIS A 24 9.50 3.95 -1.56
CA HIS A 24 8.19 3.34 -1.43
C HIS A 24 7.87 3.15 0.04
N LEU A 25 6.73 3.69 0.48
CA LEU A 25 6.27 3.61 1.87
C LEU A 25 4.82 3.11 1.89
N ARG A 26 4.53 2.11 2.71
CA ARG A 26 3.18 1.55 2.85
C ARG A 26 2.87 1.11 4.27
N ARG A 27 1.58 0.92 4.56
CA ARG A 27 1.08 0.28 5.78
C ARG A 27 0.15 -0.87 5.43
N SER A 28 0.49 -2.07 5.90
CA SER A 28 -0.36 -3.27 5.76
C SER A 28 -1.54 -3.25 6.72
N ILE A 29 -2.67 -3.80 6.27
CA ILE A 29 -3.86 -4.00 7.10
C ILE A 29 -3.69 -5.30 7.88
N LEU A 30 -3.72 -5.20 9.21
CA LEU A 30 -3.52 -6.33 10.11
C LEU A 30 -4.80 -7.12 10.32
N ASN A 31 -5.95 -6.44 10.46
CA ASN A 31 -7.26 -7.06 10.66
C ASN A 31 -7.96 -7.37 9.33
N ARG A 32 -7.29 -8.12 8.43
CA ARG A 32 -7.72 -8.39 7.04
C ARG A 32 -9.18 -8.85 6.90
N GLU A 33 -9.69 -9.55 7.92
CA GLU A 33 -11.07 -10.04 8.00
C GLU A 33 -12.13 -8.94 7.81
N VAL A 34 -11.83 -7.69 8.19
CA VAL A 34 -12.74 -6.55 7.98
C VAL A 34 -13.01 -6.26 6.50
N LEU A 35 -12.14 -6.73 5.60
CA LEU A 35 -12.29 -6.55 4.16
C LEU A 35 -13.12 -7.66 3.49
N ARG A 36 -13.50 -8.73 4.21
CA ARG A 36 -14.35 -9.80 3.62
C ARG A 36 -15.71 -9.32 3.12
N PRO A 37 -16.44 -8.44 3.83
CA PRO A 37 -17.68 -7.86 3.30
C PRO A 37 -17.44 -7.09 1.98
N VAL A 38 -16.31 -6.39 1.87
CA VAL A 38 -15.92 -5.65 0.66
C VAL A 38 -15.67 -6.61 -0.50
N LEU A 39 -14.90 -7.68 -0.27
CA LEU A 39 -14.65 -8.73 -1.26
C LEU A 39 -15.97 -9.34 -1.77
N ARG A 40 -16.87 -9.72 -0.85
CA ARG A 40 -18.20 -10.25 -1.22
C ARG A 40 -19.00 -9.27 -2.06
N GLN A 41 -18.96 -7.98 -1.72
CA GLN A 41 -19.68 -6.95 -2.45
C GLN A 41 -19.13 -6.77 -3.88
N LEU A 42 -17.83 -6.96 -4.07
CA LEU A 42 -17.15 -6.91 -5.36
C LEU A 42 -17.25 -8.23 -6.15
N GLY A 43 -17.83 -9.28 -5.58
CA GLY A 43 -17.83 -10.62 -6.18
C GLY A 43 -16.44 -11.26 -6.26
N LEU A 44 -15.52 -10.87 -5.38
CA LEU A 44 -14.16 -11.39 -5.31
C LEU A 44 -14.04 -12.45 -4.22
N GLU A 45 -13.42 -13.58 -4.56
CA GLU A 45 -13.21 -14.70 -3.62
C GLU A 45 -11.87 -14.60 -2.89
N THR A 46 -10.86 -14.04 -3.57
CA THR A 46 -9.47 -14.07 -3.11
C THR A 46 -9.10 -12.75 -2.43
N MET A 47 -8.72 -12.83 -1.16
CA MET A 47 -8.08 -11.72 -0.44
C MET A 47 -6.68 -11.48 -1.02
N PRO A 48 -6.27 -10.22 -1.31
CA PRO A 48 -4.89 -9.90 -1.66
C PRO A 48 -3.92 -10.42 -0.62
N HIS A 49 -2.75 -10.91 -1.02
CA HIS A 49 -1.76 -11.46 -0.09
C HIS A 49 -1.39 -10.47 1.04
N ASP A 50 -1.17 -9.21 0.67
CA ASP A 50 -0.86 -8.11 1.58
C ASP A 50 -1.75 -6.90 1.23
N PRO A 51 -2.97 -6.79 1.79
CA PRO A 51 -3.80 -5.61 1.60
C PRO A 51 -3.19 -4.45 2.38
N HIS A 52 -2.87 -3.36 1.69
CA HIS A 52 -2.14 -2.23 2.28
C HIS A 52 -2.57 -0.90 1.64
N VAL A 53 -2.21 0.20 2.30
CA VAL A 53 -2.24 1.54 1.71
C VAL A 53 -0.81 1.96 1.39
N THR A 54 -0.57 2.43 0.17
CA THR A 54 0.69 3.09 -0.19
C THR A 54 0.62 4.56 0.23
N LEU A 55 1.56 5.00 1.07
CA LEU A 55 1.68 6.38 1.57
C LEU A 55 2.67 7.22 0.77
N ALA A 56 3.64 6.60 0.09
CA ALA A 56 4.53 7.29 -0.82
C ALA A 56 5.04 6.33 -1.90
N HIS A 57 5.20 6.87 -3.10
CA HIS A 57 5.88 6.23 -4.22
C HIS A 57 6.62 7.30 -5.02
N SER A 58 7.88 7.52 -4.69
CA SER A 58 8.79 8.48 -5.31
C SER A 58 9.89 7.72 -6.05
N THR A 59 9.95 7.91 -7.36
CA THR A 59 11.08 7.45 -8.19
C THR A 59 12.29 8.38 -8.03
N SER A 60 12.04 9.66 -7.75
CA SER A 60 13.08 10.62 -7.37
C SER A 60 13.65 10.28 -6.00
N PRO A 61 15.00 10.22 -5.85
CA PRO A 61 15.61 9.97 -4.56
C PRO A 61 15.28 11.04 -3.51
N VAL A 62 15.02 10.60 -2.27
CA VAL A 62 14.86 11.47 -1.09
C VAL A 62 15.87 11.09 -0.02
N ASP A 63 16.20 12.02 0.88
CA ASP A 63 17.15 11.75 1.95
C ASP A 63 16.53 10.88 3.06
N TRP A 64 16.84 9.59 3.07
CA TRP A 64 16.33 8.63 4.05
C TRP A 64 16.83 8.86 5.48
N GLY A 65 17.81 9.75 5.68
CA GLY A 65 18.30 10.19 6.99
C GLY A 65 17.42 11.25 7.67
N LEU A 66 16.48 11.88 6.96
CA LEU A 66 15.54 12.80 7.57
C LEU A 66 14.48 12.05 8.37
N LYS A 67 14.16 12.56 9.57
CA LYS A 67 13.18 11.96 10.48
C LYS A 67 11.81 11.71 9.84
N VAL A 68 11.38 12.58 8.94
CA VAL A 68 10.10 12.44 8.21
C VAL A 68 10.05 11.19 7.33
N PHE A 69 11.18 10.73 6.80
CA PHE A 69 11.26 9.53 5.97
C PHE A 69 11.54 8.27 6.78
N GLU A 70 11.74 8.36 8.09
CA GLU A 70 11.79 7.17 8.95
C GLU A 70 10.41 6.50 8.99
N PRO A 71 10.34 5.16 8.87
CA PRO A 71 9.07 4.45 9.01
C PRO A 71 8.54 4.57 10.44
N ASP A 72 7.27 4.91 10.58
CA ASP A 72 6.59 4.86 11.88
C ASP A 72 6.44 3.40 12.36
N PRO A 73 7.02 3.03 13.52
CA PRO A 73 6.96 1.67 14.05
C PRO A 73 5.60 1.32 14.68
N HIS A 74 4.69 2.28 14.84
CA HIS A 74 3.44 2.09 15.57
C HIS A 74 2.28 1.66 14.69
N ARG A 75 1.40 0.85 15.29
CA ARG A 75 0.10 0.48 14.72
C ARG A 75 -0.89 1.64 14.92
N ILE A 76 -1.79 1.82 13.97
CA ILE A 76 -2.85 2.83 14.06
C ILE A 76 -4.19 2.21 13.67
N ALA A 77 -5.24 2.55 14.42
CA ALA A 77 -6.61 2.17 14.09
C ALA A 77 -7.32 3.39 13.50
N ILE A 78 -7.84 3.26 12.28
CA ILE A 78 -8.49 4.35 11.55
C ILE A 78 -9.90 3.94 11.20
N THR A 79 -10.86 4.85 11.40
CA THR A 79 -12.22 4.68 10.89
C THR A 79 -12.33 5.33 9.51
N PRO A 80 -12.50 4.55 8.43
CA PRO A 80 -12.58 5.07 7.07
C PRO A 80 -13.78 6.01 6.87
N GLN A 81 -13.56 7.12 6.17
CA GLN A 81 -14.60 8.07 5.83
C GLN A 81 -15.03 7.91 4.36
N LYS A 82 -16.34 7.99 4.08
CA LYS A 82 -16.89 7.96 2.71
C LYS A 82 -16.28 6.85 1.82
N PRO A 83 -16.31 5.58 2.27
CA PRO A 83 -15.75 4.49 1.49
C PRO A 83 -16.51 4.33 0.18
N ARG A 84 -15.78 4.07 -0.92
CA ARG A 84 -16.36 3.82 -2.25
C ARG A 84 -15.42 2.93 -3.06
N PHE A 85 -15.96 2.34 -4.13
CA PHE A 85 -15.17 1.59 -5.10
C PHE A 85 -14.75 2.48 -6.25
N GLU A 86 -13.50 2.35 -6.68
CA GLU A 86 -12.97 2.98 -7.86
C GLU A 86 -12.24 1.96 -8.74
N ARG A 87 -12.19 2.22 -10.05
CA ARG A 87 -11.33 1.45 -10.95
C ARG A 87 -9.88 1.79 -10.62
N GLY A 88 -9.12 0.77 -10.22
CA GLY A 88 -7.69 0.86 -9.98
C GLY A 88 -6.89 0.78 -11.27
N ALA A 89 -5.57 0.89 -11.13
CA ALA A 89 -4.65 0.72 -12.25
C ALA A 89 -4.72 -0.72 -12.81
N ALA A 90 -4.32 -0.88 -14.08
CA ALA A 90 -4.23 -2.17 -14.75
C ALA A 90 -5.54 -3.01 -14.73
N GLY A 91 -6.70 -2.34 -14.71
CA GLY A 91 -8.01 -3.01 -14.71
C GLY A 91 -8.45 -3.56 -13.35
N GLY A 92 -7.77 -3.16 -12.27
CA GLY A 92 -8.12 -3.56 -10.92
C GLY A 92 -9.27 -2.78 -10.30
N VAL A 93 -9.68 -3.16 -9.09
CA VAL A 93 -10.62 -2.42 -8.25
C VAL A 93 -9.97 -2.04 -6.91
N ASP A 94 -10.17 -0.79 -6.53
CA ASP A 94 -9.68 -0.20 -5.30
C ASP A 94 -10.87 0.12 -4.37
N LEU A 95 -10.70 -0.12 -3.07
CA LEU A 95 -11.48 0.55 -2.03
C LEU A 95 -10.77 1.84 -1.67
N VAL A 96 -11.44 2.97 -1.88
CA VAL A 96 -10.92 4.28 -1.51
C VAL A 96 -11.75 4.90 -0.39
N PHE A 97 -11.12 5.68 0.47
CA PHE A 97 -11.74 6.29 1.64
C PHE A 97 -10.94 7.51 2.09
N GLY A 98 -11.58 8.40 2.85
CA GLY A 98 -10.90 9.46 3.58
C GLY A 98 -10.32 8.94 4.89
N ALA A 99 -9.12 9.39 5.22
CA ALA A 99 -8.45 9.08 6.48
C ALA A 99 -7.43 10.20 6.79
N PRO A 100 -7.83 11.22 7.58
CA PRO A 100 -7.01 12.40 7.83
C PRO A 100 -5.59 12.09 8.32
N GLU A 101 -5.42 11.02 9.10
CA GLU A 101 -4.13 10.58 9.62
C GLU A 101 -3.19 10.10 8.50
N LEU A 102 -3.72 9.38 7.51
CA LEU A 102 -2.94 8.91 6.34
C LEU A 102 -2.67 10.06 5.36
N GLU A 103 -3.65 10.95 5.19
CA GLU A 103 -3.53 12.15 4.34
C GLU A 103 -2.47 13.12 4.90
N ALA A 104 -2.47 13.37 6.20
CA ALA A 104 -1.44 14.18 6.87
C ALA A 104 -0.06 13.53 6.74
N ARG A 105 0.02 12.20 6.89
CA ARG A 105 1.28 11.46 6.71
C ARG A 105 1.81 11.57 5.28
N TRP A 106 0.95 11.41 4.28
CA TRP A 106 1.31 11.60 2.87
C TRP A 106 1.80 13.04 2.61
N GLN A 107 1.07 14.04 3.11
CA GLN A 107 1.42 15.45 2.93
C GLN A 107 2.80 15.77 3.53
N ALA A 108 3.10 15.28 4.73
CA ALA A 108 4.40 15.46 5.35
C ALA A 108 5.55 14.87 4.51
N LEU A 109 5.34 13.72 3.87
CA LEU A 109 6.34 13.11 2.98
C LEU A 109 6.53 13.95 1.71
N ARG A 110 5.43 14.46 1.15
CA ARG A 110 5.41 15.37 0.00
C ARG A 110 6.15 16.68 0.27
N ASP A 111 5.86 17.33 1.40
CA ASP A 111 6.48 18.59 1.81
C ASP A 111 7.98 18.45 2.06
N ALA A 112 8.43 17.24 2.45
CA ALA A 112 9.83 16.90 2.63
C ALA A 112 10.56 16.54 1.31
N GLY A 113 9.88 16.62 0.16
CA GLY A 113 10.49 16.42 -1.15
C GLY A 113 10.22 15.07 -1.82
N ALA A 114 9.36 14.20 -1.25
CA ALA A 114 8.91 13.03 -1.99
C ALA A 114 8.09 13.44 -3.22
N VAL A 115 8.34 12.79 -4.34
CA VAL A 115 7.56 12.98 -5.56
C VAL A 115 6.41 11.96 -5.59
N TRP A 116 5.28 12.35 -6.15
CA TRP A 116 4.10 11.51 -6.33
C TRP A 116 3.48 11.82 -7.70
N ASP A 117 4.00 11.17 -8.73
CA ASP A 117 3.56 11.39 -10.12
C ASP A 117 2.33 10.52 -10.47
N LEU A 118 1.45 10.32 -9.49
CA LEU A 118 0.24 9.52 -9.56
C LEU A 118 -0.98 10.43 -9.40
N PRO A 119 -2.21 9.93 -9.65
CA PRO A 119 -3.44 10.69 -9.37
C PRO A 119 -3.47 11.24 -7.94
N PRO A 120 -4.27 12.30 -7.67
CA PRO A 120 -4.36 12.91 -6.34
C PRO A 120 -4.48 11.86 -5.24
N PHE A 121 -3.70 12.06 -4.18
CA PHE A 121 -3.65 11.08 -3.11
C PHE A 121 -5.02 10.93 -2.45
N VAL A 122 -5.48 9.69 -2.45
CA VAL A 122 -6.58 9.22 -1.63
C VAL A 122 -6.15 7.85 -1.10
N PRO A 123 -6.28 7.60 0.21
CA PRO A 123 -6.06 6.28 0.78
C PRO A 123 -6.84 5.23 0.01
N ARG A 124 -6.13 4.23 -0.50
CA ARG A 124 -6.68 3.17 -1.34
C ARG A 124 -6.10 1.81 -1.00
N VAL A 125 -6.94 0.79 -1.09
CA VAL A 125 -6.57 -0.63 -0.94
C VAL A 125 -6.98 -1.37 -2.20
N ALA A 126 -6.01 -1.90 -2.92
CA ALA A 126 -6.23 -2.65 -4.16
C ALA A 126 -6.64 -4.10 -3.85
N PHE A 127 -7.68 -4.60 -4.54
CA PHE A 127 -8.20 -5.96 -4.34
C PHE A 127 -7.88 -6.95 -5.46
N GLY A 128 -7.48 -6.48 -6.64
CA GLY A 128 -7.24 -7.30 -7.82
C GLY A 128 -8.16 -6.93 -8.99
N PRO A 129 -8.37 -7.83 -9.97
CA PRO A 129 -9.17 -7.55 -11.16
C PRO A 129 -10.57 -7.05 -10.81
N ALA A 130 -11.00 -5.99 -11.48
CA ALA A 130 -12.32 -5.44 -11.24
C ALA A 130 -13.42 -6.28 -11.91
N PRO A 131 -14.60 -6.43 -11.27
CA PRO A 131 -15.77 -7.01 -11.92
C PRO A 131 -16.24 -6.14 -13.10
N ALA A 132 -17.11 -6.68 -13.96
CA ALA A 132 -17.67 -5.94 -15.10
C ALA A 132 -18.35 -4.62 -14.67
N GLU A 133 -19.13 -4.66 -13.59
CA GLU A 133 -19.80 -3.51 -12.99
C GLU A 133 -19.38 -3.33 -11.54
N LEU A 134 -19.10 -2.09 -11.13
CA LEU A 134 -18.82 -1.78 -9.74
C LEU A 134 -20.13 -1.52 -8.98
N PRO A 135 -20.27 -2.01 -7.74
CA PRO A 135 -21.38 -1.63 -6.88
C PRO A 135 -21.44 -0.11 -6.69
N SER A 136 -22.64 0.47 -6.78
CA SER A 136 -22.85 1.92 -6.65
C SER A 136 -22.69 2.45 -5.22
N ILE A 137 -22.80 1.58 -4.23
CA ILE A 137 -22.69 1.88 -2.80
C ILE A 137 -21.61 0.97 -2.21
N CYS A 138 -20.82 1.45 -1.25
CA CYS A 138 -19.88 0.61 -0.49
C CYS A 138 -20.32 0.56 0.98
N PHE A 139 -20.65 -0.64 1.48
CA PHE A 139 -21.10 -0.83 2.87
C PHE A 139 -19.96 -1.11 3.85
N PHE A 140 -18.78 -0.57 3.58
CA PHE A 140 -17.62 -0.79 4.44
C PHE A 140 -17.74 -0.02 5.75
N THR A 141 -17.66 -0.74 6.87
CA THR A 141 -17.80 -0.19 8.22
C THR A 141 -16.76 -0.79 9.15
N GLY A 142 -16.45 -0.04 10.21
CA GLY A 142 -15.54 -0.47 11.27
C GLY A 142 -14.10 0.01 11.09
N PRO A 143 -13.30 -0.07 12.17
CA PRO A 143 -11.93 0.41 12.15
C PRO A 143 -11.01 -0.54 11.38
N VAL A 144 -10.14 0.04 10.57
CA VAL A 144 -9.02 -0.65 9.92
C VAL A 144 -7.79 -0.50 10.81
N LEU A 145 -7.22 -1.62 11.22
CA LEU A 145 -5.97 -1.67 11.98
C LEU A 145 -4.81 -1.77 11.00
N PHE A 146 -4.08 -0.67 10.86
CA PHE A 146 -2.85 -0.62 10.10
C PHE A 146 -1.64 -0.98 10.96
N GLY A 147 -0.71 -1.71 10.36
CA GLY A 147 0.58 -2.03 10.94
C GLY A 147 1.56 -0.87 10.93
N PRO A 148 2.81 -1.15 11.38
CA PRO A 148 3.95 -0.26 11.19
C PRO A 148 4.16 0.06 9.70
N GLU A 149 4.83 1.17 9.44
CA GLU A 149 5.24 1.52 8.07
C GLU A 149 6.36 0.60 7.58
N TRP A 150 6.25 0.21 6.33
CA TRP A 150 7.29 -0.51 5.61
C TRP A 150 7.86 0.39 4.52
N ARG A 151 9.17 0.65 4.61
CA ARG A 151 9.95 1.43 3.64
C ARG A 151 10.83 0.51 2.81
N ALA A 152 10.85 0.74 1.51
CA ALA A 152 11.70 0.05 0.54
C ALA A 152 12.02 0.98 -0.63
N THR A 153 12.99 0.62 -1.47
CA THR A 153 13.13 1.23 -2.80
C THR A 153 12.09 0.59 -3.74
N PRO A 154 11.53 1.32 -4.73
CA PRO A 154 10.52 0.78 -5.64
C PRO A 154 10.93 -0.49 -6.40
N ASP A 155 12.22 -0.66 -6.69
CA ASP A 155 12.72 -1.85 -7.39
C ASP A 155 12.61 -3.12 -6.53
N CYS A 156 12.75 -3.01 -5.21
CA CYS A 156 12.50 -4.12 -4.30
C CYS A 156 11.03 -4.56 -4.32
N VAL A 157 10.10 -3.64 -4.55
CA VAL A 157 8.65 -3.93 -4.60
C VAL A 157 8.30 -4.73 -5.86
N LYS A 158 8.91 -4.40 -7.00
CA LYS A 158 8.69 -5.11 -8.27
C LYS A 158 9.18 -6.56 -8.20
N ALA A 159 10.25 -6.83 -7.45
CA ALA A 159 10.80 -8.16 -7.28
C ALA A 159 9.89 -9.10 -6.45
N ASP A 160 9.06 -8.54 -5.56
CA ASP A 160 8.12 -9.27 -4.71
C ASP A 160 6.71 -9.43 -5.34
N ALA A 161 6.44 -8.83 -6.50
CA ALA A 161 5.20 -9.08 -7.23
C ALA A 161 5.18 -10.55 -7.66
N PRO A 162 4.09 -11.31 -7.41
CA PRO A 162 4.00 -12.68 -7.87
C PRO A 162 4.23 -12.68 -9.38
N GLN A 163 5.29 -13.35 -9.82
CA GLN A 163 5.57 -13.52 -11.24
C GLN A 163 4.33 -14.15 -11.84
N SER A 164 3.58 -13.38 -12.63
CA SER A 164 2.48 -13.91 -13.41
C SER A 164 3.07 -15.03 -14.25
N SER A 165 2.74 -16.27 -13.90
CA SER A 165 3.06 -17.42 -14.71
C SER A 165 2.26 -17.28 -15.98
N ALA A 166 2.83 -16.58 -16.97
CA ALA A 166 2.37 -16.60 -18.33
C ALA A 166 2.49 -18.05 -18.80
N LYS A 167 1.34 -18.73 -18.81
CA LYS A 167 1.19 -20.06 -19.36
C LYS A 167 0.28 -19.93 -20.58
N ALA A 168 0.91 -19.81 -21.74
CA ALA A 168 0.50 -20.33 -23.05
C ALA A 168 1.51 -19.86 -24.10
#